data_AF-A0A2E9H481-F1
#
_entry.id   AF-A0A2E9H481-F1
#
_cell.length_a   1.000
_cell.length_b   1.000
_cell.length_c   1.000
_cell.angle_alpha   90.00
_cell.angle_beta   90.00
_cell.angle_gamma   90.00
#
_symmetry.space_group_name_H-M   'P 1'
#
loop_
_entity.id
_entity.type
_entity.pdbx_description
1 polymer ?
#
loop_
_entity_poly.entity_id
_entity_poly.type
_entity_poly.pdbx_seq_one_letter_code
_entity_poly.pdbx_strand_id
1 'polypeptide(L)'
;MIVDNIELIAIVELPEAHKVLCQYEDCGRKIYREVHVIRIDGQIVVYGSSCVKKAFGEVPKQSEASILGGRTISLSDPEDIAKLEQNTAELVQEWEERAVHHKQAVVEQHQADDVFEKGMSRDELFAECLAQTKERFRRDRGIDPEAPGWAQWVLSDAEKLFEERLKKGS
;
A
#
# COMPACT_ATOMS: atom_id res chain seq x y z
N MET A 1 -0.69 -20.25 -28.16
CA MET A 1 0.39 -19.38 -27.62
C MET A 1 0.05 -19.22 -26.16
N ILE A 2 0.91 -19.72 -25.27
CA ILE A 2 0.71 -19.59 -23.83
C ILE A 2 1.23 -18.20 -23.50
N VAL A 3 0.33 -17.30 -23.10
CA VAL A 3 0.67 -15.96 -22.62
C VAL A 3 1.16 -16.13 -21.18
N ASP A 4 2.44 -16.47 -21.03
CA ASP A 4 3.05 -16.81 -19.73
C ASP A 4 3.34 -15.57 -18.86
N ASN A 5 3.22 -14.34 -19.38
CA ASN A 5 3.56 -13.13 -18.64
C ASN A 5 2.38 -12.16 -18.55
N ILE A 6 1.44 -12.47 -17.65
CA ILE A 6 0.28 -11.64 -17.32
C ILE A 6 0.43 -11.13 -15.89
N GLU A 7 0.41 -9.82 -15.75
CA GLU A 7 0.59 -9.14 -14.46
C GLU A 7 -0.50 -8.11 -14.21
N LEU A 8 -1.12 -8.16 -13.03
CA LEU A 8 -1.99 -7.09 -12.58
C LEU A 8 -1.14 -5.93 -12.02
N ILE A 9 -1.17 -4.78 -12.69
CA ILE A 9 -0.40 -3.59 -12.29
C ILE A 9 -1.16 -2.82 -11.20
N ALA A 10 -2.41 -2.46 -11.50
CA ALA A 10 -3.23 -1.60 -10.64
C ALA A 10 -4.73 -1.85 -10.82
N ILE A 11 -5.50 -1.49 -9.79
CA ILE A 11 -6.96 -1.41 -9.86
C ILE A 11 -7.32 0.06 -9.61
N VAL A 12 -8.13 0.60 -10.50
CA VAL A 12 -8.45 2.03 -10.55
C VAL A 12 -9.96 2.21 -10.52
N GLU A 13 -10.39 3.17 -9.72
CA GLU A 13 -11.72 3.74 -9.72
C GLU A 13 -11.67 5.14 -10.35
N LEU A 14 -12.60 5.42 -11.25
CA LEU A 14 -12.75 6.65 -12.00
C LEU A 14 -14.11 7.27 -11.65
N PRO A 15 -14.24 8.59 -11.68
CA PRO A 15 -15.51 9.28 -11.62
C PRO A 15 -16.45 8.80 -12.73
N GLU A 16 -17.75 8.75 -12.45
CA GLU A 16 -18.74 8.30 -13.44
C GLU A 16 -18.74 9.15 -14.72
N ALA A 17 -18.35 10.43 -14.62
CA ALA A 17 -18.21 11.33 -15.78
C ALA A 17 -17.06 10.94 -16.74
N HIS A 18 -16.12 10.12 -16.26
CA HIS A 18 -14.84 9.84 -16.90
C HIS A 18 -14.63 8.35 -17.19
N LYS A 19 -15.71 7.66 -17.61
CA LYS A 19 -15.65 6.22 -17.90
C LYS A 19 -14.74 5.96 -19.10
N VAL A 20 -13.81 5.02 -18.95
CA VAL A 20 -12.96 4.52 -20.05
C VAL A 20 -13.57 3.29 -20.71
N LEU A 21 -13.19 3.01 -21.95
CA LEU A 21 -13.64 1.82 -22.66
C LEU A 21 -12.83 0.59 -22.23
N CYS A 22 -13.53 -0.48 -21.88
CA CYS A 22 -12.90 -1.79 -21.67
C CYS A 22 -12.30 -2.27 -23.00
N GLN A 23 -10.99 -2.57 -22.98
CA GLN A 23 -10.23 -3.00 -24.15
C GLN A 23 -10.28 -4.52 -24.40
N TYR A 24 -11.10 -5.25 -23.64
CA TYR A 24 -11.30 -6.68 -23.86
C TYR A 24 -12.06 -6.91 -25.17
N GLU A 25 -11.65 -7.93 -25.93
CA GLU A 25 -12.29 -8.31 -27.19
C GLU A 25 -13.81 -8.44 -27.03
N ASP A 26 -14.55 -7.82 -27.97
CA ASP A 26 -16.02 -7.78 -28.00
C ASP A 26 -16.72 -7.21 -26.75
N CYS A 27 -16.02 -6.52 -25.85
CA CYS A 27 -16.65 -5.86 -24.70
C CYS A 27 -17.11 -4.44 -25.01
N GLY A 28 -16.16 -3.52 -25.27
CA GLY A 28 -16.45 -2.11 -25.59
C GLY A 28 -17.26 -1.35 -24.53
N ARG A 29 -17.46 -1.89 -23.32
CA ARG A 29 -18.26 -1.25 -22.27
C ARG A 29 -17.47 -0.16 -21.57
N LYS A 30 -18.17 0.93 -21.23
CA LYS A 30 -17.65 1.99 -20.37
C LYS A 30 -17.54 1.50 -18.92
N ILE A 31 -16.32 1.49 -18.38
CA ILE A 31 -15.97 1.06 -17.03
C ILE A 31 -15.42 2.24 -16.23
N TYR A 32 -15.70 2.23 -14.93
CA TYR A 32 -15.27 3.31 -14.03
C TYR A 32 -15.01 2.83 -12.60
N ARG A 33 -15.78 1.90 -12.04
CA ARG A 33 -15.58 1.47 -10.63
C ARG A 33 -14.39 0.54 -10.38
N GLU A 34 -14.16 -0.40 -11.29
CA GLU A 34 -13.18 -1.47 -11.09
C GLU A 34 -12.38 -1.68 -12.38
N VAL A 35 -11.58 -0.68 -12.70
CA VAL A 35 -10.75 -0.64 -13.90
C VAL A 35 -9.43 -1.33 -13.60
N HIS A 36 -9.23 -2.52 -14.15
CA HIS A 36 -8.02 -3.31 -13.96
C HIS A 36 -7.02 -2.98 -15.06
N VAL A 37 -5.84 -2.52 -14.66
CA VAL A 37 -4.72 -2.26 -15.55
C VAL A 37 -3.80 -3.47 -15.52
N ILE A 38 -3.66 -4.13 -16.66
CA ILE A 38 -2.98 -5.43 -16.78
C ILE A 38 -1.89 -5.31 -17.83
N ARG A 39 -0.72 -5.89 -17.53
CA ARG A 39 0.36 -6.09 -18.50
C ARG A 39 0.27 -7.50 -19.06
N ILE A 40 0.18 -7.63 -20.37
CA ILE A 40 0.17 -8.91 -21.10
C ILE A 40 1.32 -8.84 -22.09
N ASP A 41 2.36 -9.66 -21.90
CA ASP A 41 3.54 -9.70 -22.78
C ASP A 41 4.19 -8.31 -23.04
N GLY A 42 4.19 -7.46 -22.02
CA GLY A 42 4.71 -6.09 -22.09
C GLY A 42 3.74 -5.03 -22.62
N GLN A 43 2.58 -5.44 -23.17
CA GLN A 43 1.52 -4.52 -23.56
C GLN A 43 0.60 -4.23 -22.37
N ILE A 44 0.30 -2.96 -22.14
CA ILE A 44 -0.61 -2.53 -21.06
C ILE A 44 -2.01 -2.41 -21.64
N VAL A 45 -2.97 -3.09 -21.00
CA VAL A 45 -4.38 -3.09 -21.38
C VAL A 45 -5.27 -2.79 -20.17
N VAL A 46 -6.47 -2.31 -20.47
CA VAL A 46 -7.44 -1.88 -19.44
C VAL A 46 -8.72 -2.68 -19.55
N TYR A 47 -9.00 -3.52 -18.55
CA TYR A 47 -10.16 -4.41 -18.50
C TYR A 47 -11.08 -4.09 -17.31
N GLY A 48 -12.38 -4.35 -17.48
CA GLY A 48 -13.31 -4.34 -16.36
C GLY A 48 -13.21 -5.62 -15.52
N SER A 49 -13.59 -5.56 -14.25
CA SER A 49 -13.55 -6.71 -13.31
C SER A 49 -14.17 -8.00 -13.87
N SER A 50 -15.30 -7.89 -14.58
CA SER A 50 -15.97 -9.04 -15.20
C SER A 50 -15.26 -9.55 -16.47
N CYS A 51 -14.55 -8.69 -17.20
CA CYS A 51 -13.76 -9.07 -18.37
C CYS A 51 -12.46 -9.76 -17.96
N VAL A 52 -11.83 -9.35 -16.86
CA VAL A 52 -10.64 -10.04 -16.31
C VAL A 52 -10.96 -11.50 -16.01
N LYS A 53 -12.06 -11.76 -15.29
CA LYS A 53 -12.51 -13.13 -15.00
C LYS A 53 -12.82 -13.95 -16.24
N LYS A 54 -13.32 -13.32 -17.30
CA LYS A 54 -13.56 -14.00 -18.59
C LYS A 54 -12.27 -14.29 -19.35
N ALA A 55 -11.34 -13.35 -19.36
CA ALA A 55 -10.07 -13.46 -20.08
C ALA A 55 -9.15 -14.51 -19.44
N PHE A 56 -9.08 -14.54 -18.12
CA PHE A 56 -8.06 -15.31 -17.38
C PHE A 56 -8.64 -16.37 -16.44
N GLY A 57 -9.97 -16.46 -16.31
CA GLY A 57 -10.65 -17.34 -15.35
C GLY A 57 -10.63 -16.80 -13.91
N GLU A 58 -9.46 -16.36 -13.45
CA GLU A 58 -9.22 -15.73 -12.15
C GLU A 58 -8.49 -14.39 -12.33
N VAL A 59 -8.45 -13.55 -11.29
CA VAL A 59 -7.66 -12.31 -11.35
C VAL A 59 -6.17 -12.69 -11.40
N PRO A 60 -5.38 -12.18 -12.37
CA PRO A 60 -3.96 -12.49 -12.48
C PRO A 60 -3.21 -12.17 -11.19
N LYS A 61 -2.10 -12.88 -10.95
CA LYS A 61 -1.23 -12.58 -9.81
C LYS A 61 -0.80 -11.11 -9.88
N GLN A 62 -0.92 -10.43 -8.74
CA GLN A 62 -0.36 -9.10 -8.57
C GLN A 62 1.15 -9.22 -8.73
N SER A 63 1.74 -8.39 -9.60
CA SER A 63 3.19 -8.34 -9.65
C SER A 63 3.73 -7.76 -8.35
N GLU A 64 4.94 -8.14 -7.95
CA GLU A 64 5.64 -7.44 -6.86
C GLU A 64 5.92 -5.97 -7.25
N ALA A 65 5.94 -5.69 -8.55
CA ALA A 65 5.93 -4.37 -9.15
C ALA A 65 4.57 -3.67 -9.11
N SER A 66 3.51 -4.32 -8.62
CA SER A 66 2.20 -3.68 -8.43
C SER A 66 2.42 -2.49 -7.53
N ILE A 67 2.16 -1.35 -8.15
CA ILE A 67 2.55 -0.01 -7.69
C ILE A 67 1.96 0.26 -6.30
N LEU A 68 0.86 -0.41 -5.96
CA LEU A 68 0.06 -0.15 -4.76
C LEU A 68 -0.29 -1.41 -3.95
N GLY A 69 0.38 -2.54 -4.21
CA GLY A 69 0.15 -3.78 -3.46
C GLY A 69 -1.33 -4.22 -3.45
N GLY A 70 -2.02 -4.07 -4.58
CA GLY A 70 -3.41 -4.50 -4.72
C GLY A 70 -4.50 -3.54 -4.23
N ARG A 71 -4.16 -2.30 -3.85
CA ARG A 71 -5.18 -1.30 -3.47
C ARG A 71 -5.85 -0.68 -4.70
N THR A 72 -7.15 -0.43 -4.57
CA THR A 72 -7.92 0.37 -5.55
C THR A 72 -7.63 1.85 -5.33
N ILE A 73 -7.27 2.59 -6.38
CA ILE A 73 -7.09 4.05 -6.32
C ILE A 73 -8.26 4.76 -6.98
N SER A 74 -8.80 5.79 -6.34
CA SER A 74 -9.68 6.74 -7.02
C SER A 74 -8.86 7.79 -7.77
N LEU A 75 -8.77 7.68 -9.10
CA LEU A 75 -8.20 8.73 -9.94
C LEU A 75 -9.24 9.83 -10.11
N SER A 76 -9.02 10.97 -9.46
CA SER A 76 -9.92 12.12 -9.56
C SER A 76 -9.36 13.22 -10.47
N ASP A 77 -8.08 13.12 -10.82
CA ASP A 77 -7.39 14.11 -11.63
C ASP A 77 -7.73 13.93 -13.12
N PRO A 78 -8.24 14.97 -13.81
CA PRO A 78 -8.65 14.86 -15.21
C PRO A 78 -7.49 14.61 -16.17
N GLU A 79 -6.25 15.01 -15.84
CA GLU A 79 -5.07 14.75 -16.68
C GLU A 79 -4.69 13.26 -16.63
N ASP A 80 -4.67 12.68 -15.43
CA ASP A 80 -4.42 11.24 -15.25
C ASP A 80 -5.49 10.39 -15.94
N ILE A 81 -6.76 10.82 -15.89
CA ILE A 81 -7.86 10.16 -16.58
C ILE A 81 -7.68 10.22 -18.10
N ALA A 82 -7.33 11.38 -18.64
CA ALA A 82 -7.10 11.54 -20.08
C ALA A 82 -5.92 10.68 -20.55
N LYS A 83 -4.85 10.59 -19.75
CA LYS A 83 -3.73 9.68 -20.00
C LYS A 83 -4.15 8.22 -19.92
N LEU A 84 -5.05 7.84 -19.00
CA LEU A 84 -5.54 6.46 -18.93
C LEU A 84 -6.25 6.04 -20.21
N GLU A 85 -6.97 6.96 -20.86
CA GLU A 85 -7.70 6.73 -22.11
C GLU A 85 -6.80 6.82 -23.36
N GLN A 86 -5.89 7.80 -23.41
CA GLN A 86 -5.11 8.11 -24.62
C GLN A 86 -3.71 7.49 -24.62
N ASN A 87 -3.11 7.31 -23.45
CA ASN A 87 -1.74 6.83 -23.29
C ASN A 87 -1.55 6.06 -21.97
N THR A 88 -2.27 4.94 -21.82
CA THR A 88 -2.24 4.12 -20.61
C THR A 88 -0.82 3.69 -20.23
N ALA A 89 0.06 3.51 -21.22
CA ALA A 89 1.45 3.09 -20.99
C ALA A 89 2.29 4.17 -20.29
N GLU A 90 2.16 5.43 -20.72
CA GLU A 90 2.85 6.57 -20.09
C GLU A 90 2.39 6.78 -18.65
N LEU A 91 1.08 6.69 -18.40
CA LEU A 91 0.54 6.83 -17.04
C LEU A 91 1.06 5.73 -16.10
N VAL A 92 1.11 4.49 -16.58
CA VAL A 92 1.67 3.37 -15.81
C VAL A 92 3.15 3.60 -15.52
N GLN A 93 3.92 4.12 -16.47
CA GLN A 93 5.33 4.43 -16.25
C GLN A 93 5.52 5.48 -15.14
N GLU A 94 4.74 6.57 -15.18
CA GLU A 94 4.78 7.61 -14.13
C GLU A 94 4.42 7.04 -12.75
N TRP A 95 3.45 6.12 -12.70
CA TRP A 95 3.10 5.41 -11.48
C TRP A 95 4.24 4.50 -11.01
N GLU A 96 4.86 3.72 -11.91
CA GLU A 96 5.97 2.83 -11.57
C GLU A 96 7.16 3.62 -11.00
N GLU A 97 7.52 4.74 -11.64
CA GLU A 97 8.57 5.65 -11.17
C GLU A 97 8.25 6.20 -9.77
N ARG A 98 7.00 6.63 -9.53
CA ARG A 98 6.55 7.12 -8.22
C ARG A 98 6.57 6.03 -7.15
N ALA A 99 6.19 4.79 -7.50
CA ALA A 99 6.22 3.66 -6.57
C ALA A 99 7.63 3.20 -6.22
N VAL A 100 8.57 3.22 -7.17
CA VAL A 100 9.99 2.96 -6.88
C VAL A 100 10.51 3.95 -5.84
N HIS A 101 10.19 5.23 -6.01
CA HIS A 101 10.60 6.29 -5.08
C HIS A 101 9.94 6.14 -3.69
N HIS A 102 8.68 5.71 -3.64
CA HIS A 102 7.99 5.47 -2.37
C HIS A 102 8.49 4.21 -1.65
N LYS A 103 8.74 3.12 -2.39
CA LYS A 103 9.32 1.88 -1.83
C LYS A 103 10.72 2.13 -1.26
N GLN A 104 11.55 2.93 -1.92
CA GLN A 104 12.86 3.31 -1.40
C GLN A 104 12.77 4.07 -0.08
N ALA A 105 11.86 5.06 0.03
CA ALA A 105 11.67 5.83 1.26
C ALA A 105 11.16 4.96 2.43
N VAL A 106 10.28 3.99 2.18
CA VAL A 106 9.76 3.08 3.21
C VAL A 106 10.83 2.09 3.66
N VAL A 107 11.68 1.61 2.75
CA VAL A 107 12.81 0.72 3.10
C VAL A 107 13.85 1.47 3.95
N GLU A 108 14.15 2.73 3.62
CA GLU A 108 15.07 3.55 4.42
C GLU A 108 14.55 3.81 5.85
N GLN A 109 13.25 4.08 6.01
CA GLN A 109 12.65 4.24 7.34
C GLN A 109 12.66 2.94 8.15
N HIS A 110 12.26 1.81 7.54
CA HIS A 110 12.31 0.52 8.24
C HIS A 110 13.74 0.08 8.56
N GLN A 111 14.72 0.38 7.73
CA GLN A 111 16.12 0.08 8.01
C GLN A 111 16.68 0.96 9.14
N ALA A 112 16.30 2.24 9.20
CA ALA A 112 16.69 3.11 10.30
C ALA A 112 16.10 2.65 11.64
N ASP A 113 14.82 2.26 11.66
CA ASP A 113 14.16 1.75 12.87
C ASP A 113 14.71 0.37 13.29
N ASP A 114 14.96 -0.54 12.35
CA ASP A 114 15.49 -1.89 12.62
C ASP A 114 16.96 -1.88 13.08
N VAL A 115 17.80 -0.97 12.54
CA VAL A 115 19.19 -0.77 13.00
C VAL A 115 19.23 -0.11 14.38
N PHE A 116 18.31 0.81 14.67
CA PHE A 116 18.19 1.43 16.00
C PHE A 116 17.76 0.40 17.05
N GLU A 117 16.77 -0.44 16.76
CA GLU A 117 16.30 -1.50 17.68
C GLU A 117 17.32 -2.61 17.91
N LYS A 118 18.11 -3.02 16.89
CA LYS A 118 19.13 -4.08 17.02
C LYS A 118 20.40 -3.65 17.74
N GLY A 119 20.63 -2.34 17.90
CA GLY A 119 21.80 -1.79 18.58
C GLY A 119 21.58 -1.47 20.07
N MET A 120 20.32 -1.40 20.53
CA MET A 120 19.99 -1.03 21.90
C MET A 120 20.11 -2.21 22.86
N SER A 121 20.66 -1.95 24.04
CA SER A 121 20.58 -2.90 25.15
C SER A 121 19.13 -3.07 25.61
N ARG A 122 18.88 -4.17 26.33
CA ARG A 122 17.55 -4.49 26.87
C ARG A 122 16.95 -3.35 27.70
N ASP A 123 17.78 -2.67 28.49
CA ASP A 123 17.37 -1.56 29.36
C ASP A 123 17.06 -0.29 28.55
N GLU A 124 17.85 -0.01 27.51
CA GLU A 124 17.61 1.13 26.61
C GLU A 124 16.32 0.93 25.81
N LEU A 125 16.08 -0.28 25.29
CA LEU A 125 14.85 -0.61 24.58
C LEU A 125 13.61 -0.46 25.48
N PHE A 126 13.71 -0.88 26.75
CA PHE A 126 12.62 -0.69 27.72
C PHE A 126 12.39 0.79 28.05
N ALA A 127 13.46 1.58 28.21
CA ALA A 127 13.35 3.01 28.45
C ALA A 127 12.64 3.74 27.29
N GLU A 128 12.91 3.34 26.04
CA GLU A 128 12.25 3.86 24.85
C GLU A 128 10.77 3.46 24.81
N CYS A 129 10.45 2.20 25.10
CA CYS A 129 9.06 1.73 25.20
C CYS A 129 8.27 2.51 26.26
N LEU A 130 8.91 2.81 27.40
CA LEU A 130 8.33 3.62 28.47
C LEU A 130 8.11 5.07 28.02
N ALA A 131 9.08 5.69 27.34
CA ALA A 131 8.94 7.04 26.81
C ALA A 131 7.79 7.14 25.80
N GLN A 132 7.73 6.20 24.85
CA GLN A 132 6.67 6.13 23.84
C GLN A 132 5.28 5.95 24.49
N THR A 133 5.18 5.11 25.52
CA THR A 133 3.92 4.89 26.24
C THR A 133 3.49 6.14 27.01
N LYS A 134 4.42 6.84 27.68
CA LYS A 134 4.16 8.11 28.36
C LYS A 134 3.61 9.16 27.38
N GLU A 135 4.22 9.29 26.20
CA GLU A 135 3.78 10.25 25.18
C GLU A 135 2.40 9.91 24.63
N ARG A 136 2.14 8.63 24.36
CA ARG A 136 0.81 8.15 23.94
C ARG A 136 -0.25 8.45 24.99
N PHE A 137 0.02 8.23 26.28
CA PHE A 137 -0.92 8.54 27.35
C PHE A 137 -1.23 10.03 27.45
N ARG A 138 -0.22 10.90 27.31
CA ARG A 138 -0.44 12.36 27.26
C ARG A 138 -1.28 12.77 26.06
N ARG A 139 -0.97 12.24 24.87
CA ARG A 139 -1.68 12.59 23.63
C ARG A 139 -3.12 12.09 23.60
N ASP A 140 -3.32 10.82 23.94
CA ASP A 140 -4.61 10.14 23.72
C ASP A 140 -5.57 10.39 24.90
N ARG A 141 -5.05 10.59 26.11
CA ARG A 141 -5.88 10.75 27.33
C ARG A 141 -5.76 12.11 28.00
N GLY A 142 -4.74 12.91 27.68
CA GLY A 142 -4.50 14.19 28.36
C GLY A 142 -4.17 14.04 29.85
N ILE A 143 -3.79 12.84 30.29
CA ILE A 143 -3.48 12.51 31.68
C ILE A 143 -1.98 12.52 31.88
N ASP A 144 -1.53 13.03 33.03
CA ASP A 144 -0.13 12.95 33.42
C ASP A 144 0.24 11.47 33.68
N PRO A 145 1.16 10.89 32.88
CA PRO A 145 1.53 9.49 33.01
C PRO A 145 2.26 9.17 34.31
N GLU A 146 2.72 10.17 35.06
CA GLU A 146 3.41 9.99 36.34
C GLU A 146 2.47 10.19 37.55
N ALA A 147 1.19 10.49 37.28
CA ALA A 147 0.20 10.66 38.33
C ALA A 147 -0.06 9.35 39.12
N PRO A 148 -0.33 9.45 40.44
CA PRO A 148 -0.66 8.29 41.28
C PRO A 148 -1.86 7.53 40.70
N GLY A 149 -1.72 6.22 40.51
CA GLY A 149 -2.72 5.34 39.91
C GLY A 149 -2.53 5.10 38.41
N TRP A 150 -2.04 6.09 37.66
CA TRP A 150 -1.78 5.97 36.22
C TRP A 150 -0.36 5.46 35.94
N ALA A 151 0.61 5.80 36.79
CA ALA A 151 2.00 5.36 36.63
C ALA A 151 2.15 3.83 36.51
N GLN A 152 1.39 3.06 37.29
CA GLN A 152 1.41 1.58 37.20
C GLN A 152 0.77 1.06 35.91
N TRP A 153 -0.24 1.76 35.39
CA TRP A 153 -0.87 1.41 34.12
C TRP A 153 0.06 1.71 32.95
N VAL A 154 0.76 2.85 32.99
CA VAL A 154 1.75 3.24 32.00
C VAL A 154 2.93 2.26 31.99
N LEU A 155 3.41 1.83 33.16
CA LEU A 155 4.47 0.83 33.26
C LEU A 155 4.03 -0.52 32.68
N SER A 156 2.83 -1.00 33.04
CA SER A 156 2.30 -2.27 32.51
C SER A 156 2.09 -2.24 30.99
N ASP A 157 1.68 -1.09 30.44
CA ASP A 157 1.48 -0.93 28.99
C ASP A 157 2.83 -0.85 28.25
N ALA A 158 3.84 -0.21 28.88
CA ALA A 158 5.21 -0.19 28.37
C ALA A 158 5.86 -1.58 28.38
N GLU A 159 5.64 -2.39 29.41
CA GLU A 159 6.11 -3.80 29.47
C GLU A 159 5.52 -4.64 28.33
N LYS A 160 4.23 -4.50 28.04
CA LYS A 160 3.59 -5.22 26.92
C LYS A 160 4.19 -4.81 25.58
N LEU A 161 4.36 -3.51 25.36
CA LEU A 161 4.96 -2.99 24.13
C LEU A 161 6.39 -3.48 23.95
N PHE A 162 7.16 -3.54 25.05
CA PHE A 162 8.51 -4.10 25.08
C PHE A 162 8.53 -5.60 24.73
N GLU A 163 7.64 -6.41 25.31
CA GLU A 163 7.54 -7.84 24.98
C GLU A 163 7.13 -8.09 23.51
N GLU A 164 6.25 -7.26 22.95
CA GLU A 164 5.87 -7.32 21.54
C GLU A 164 7.04 -7.03 20.62
N ARG A 165 7.89 -6.05 20.96
CA ARG A 165 9.09 -5.73 20.18
C ARG A 165 10.14 -6.82 20.26
N LEU A 166 10.37 -7.41 21.44
CA LEU A 166 11.26 -8.57 21.59
C LEU A 166 10.80 -9.77 20.74
N LYS A 167 9.48 -10.01 20.61
CA LYS A 167 8.94 -11.08 19.77
C LYS A 167 9.05 -10.81 18.26
N LYS A 168 9.12 -9.55 17.84
CA LYS A 168 9.29 -9.17 16.43
C LYS A 168 10.75 -9.19 15.97
N GLY A 169 11.69 -9.01 16.89
CA GLY A 169 13.14 -9.01 16.61
C GLY A 169 13.85 -10.37 16.73
N SER A 170 13.17 -11.42 17.22
CA SER A 170 13.70 -12.79 17.36
C SER A 170 13.26 -13.72 16.24
#